data_AF-A0A349H5C6-F1
#
_entry.id   AF-A0A349H5C6-F1
#
_cell.length_a   1.000
_cell.length_b   1.000
_cell.length_c   1.000
_cell.angle_alpha   90.00
_cell.angle_beta   90.00
_cell.angle_gamma   90.00
#
_symmetry.space_group_name_H-M   'P 1'
#
loop_
_entity.id
_entity.type
_entity.pdbx_description
1 polymer ?
#
loop_
_entity_poly.entity_id
_entity_poly.type
_entity_poly.pdbx_seq_one_letter_code
_entity_poly.pdbx_strand_id
1 'polypeptide(L)'
;MSTISTDNEDLECRFANERLEYLNALIIQAGADIQDLVARMNNLRKQKPHTQKEFTEQQNELAFTERQINETQRRVNVLQLKAGYLARALGITT
;
A
#
# COMPACT_ATOMS: atom_id res chain seq x y z
N MET A 1 37.46 -26.60 7.95
CA MET A 1 37.17 -25.18 7.61
C MET A 1 35.66 -25.04 7.56
N SER A 2 35.11 -24.17 8.39
CA SER A 2 33.65 -24.03 8.60
C SER A 2 33.04 -23.20 7.48
N THR A 3 32.20 -23.81 6.63
CA THR A 3 31.40 -23.13 5.59
C THR A 3 30.02 -22.70 6.11
N ILE A 4 29.65 -23.18 7.30
CA ILE A 4 28.30 -23.00 7.90
C ILE A 4 27.98 -21.51 8.15
N SER A 5 28.99 -20.67 8.40
CA SER A 5 28.78 -19.23 8.64
C SER A 5 28.34 -18.49 7.37
N THR A 6 28.92 -18.84 6.21
CA THR A 6 28.63 -18.20 4.92
C THR A 6 27.25 -18.63 4.40
N ASP A 7 26.90 -19.91 4.56
CA ASP A 7 25.60 -20.43 4.15
C ASP A 7 24.43 -19.80 4.93
N ASN A 8 24.64 -19.46 6.21
CA ASN A 8 23.61 -18.83 7.04
C ASN A 8 23.41 -17.35 6.71
N GLU A 9 24.50 -16.61 6.46
CA GLU A 9 24.43 -15.19 6.02
C GLU A 9 23.76 -15.06 4.64
N ASP A 10 24.06 -15.97 3.71
CA ASP A 10 23.41 -16.02 2.40
C ASP A 10 21.90 -16.35 2.51
N LEU A 11 21.53 -17.23 3.45
CA LEU A 11 20.13 -17.57 3.70
C LEU A 11 19.34 -16.38 4.28
N GLU A 12 19.92 -15.67 5.24
CA GLU A 12 19.32 -14.46 5.84
C GLU A 12 19.14 -13.35 4.79
N CYS A 13 20.14 -13.15 3.92
CA CYS A 13 20.06 -12.21 2.80
C CYS A 13 18.95 -12.58 1.82
N ARG A 14 18.81 -13.87 1.48
CA ARG A 14 17.72 -14.36 0.61
C ARG A 14 16.35 -14.11 1.22
N PHE A 15 16.14 -14.44 2.49
CA PHE A 15 14.86 -14.18 3.16
C PHE A 15 14.52 -12.69 3.24
N ALA A 16 15.53 -11.85 3.49
CA ALA A 16 15.36 -10.41 3.50
C ALA A 16 14.97 -9.87 2.10
N ASN A 17 15.57 -10.39 1.03
CA ASN A 17 15.20 -10.04 -0.35
C ASN A 17 13.76 -10.46 -0.68
N GLU A 18 13.37 -11.70 -0.39
CA GLU A 18 11.99 -12.18 -0.60
C GLU A 18 10.97 -11.33 0.17
N ARG A 19 11.31 -10.93 1.40
CA ARG A 19 10.45 -10.05 2.20
C ARG A 19 10.37 -8.64 1.63
N LEU A 20 11.45 -8.11 1.05
CA LEU A 20 11.44 -6.81 0.38
C LEU A 20 10.56 -6.84 -0.87
N GLU A 21 10.68 -7.89 -1.68
CA GLU A 21 9.81 -8.13 -2.85
C GLU A 21 8.34 -8.22 -2.45
N TYR A 22 8.03 -8.97 -1.38
CA TYR A 22 6.68 -9.06 -0.85
C TYR A 22 6.12 -7.69 -0.40
N LEU A 23 6.91 -6.90 0.33
CA LEU A 23 6.50 -5.55 0.73
C LEU A 23 6.26 -4.64 -0.47
N ASN A 24 7.12 -4.71 -1.50
CA ASN A 24 6.94 -3.96 -2.73
C ASN A 24 5.66 -4.36 -3.46
N ALA A 25 5.35 -5.65 -3.56
CA ALA A 25 4.10 -6.12 -4.14
C ALA A 25 2.87 -5.57 -3.39
N LEU A 26 2.91 -5.56 -2.05
CA LEU A 26 1.83 -4.98 -1.24
C LEU A 26 1.67 -3.47 -1.44
N ILE A 27 2.78 -2.73 -1.59
CA ILE A 27 2.76 -1.29 -1.86
C ILE A 27 2.14 -1.02 -3.23
N ILE A 28 2.53 -1.78 -4.26
CA ILE A 28 1.98 -1.67 -5.61
C ILE A 28 0.47 -1.94 -5.59
N GLN A 29 0.04 -3.03 -4.95
CA GLN A 29 -1.37 -3.38 -4.84
C GLN A 29 -2.17 -2.28 -4.14
N ALA A 30 -1.68 -1.78 -3.01
CA ALA A 30 -2.36 -0.72 -2.27
C ALA A 30 -2.42 0.60 -3.08
N GLY A 31 -1.40 0.86 -3.91
CA GLY A 31 -1.43 1.98 -4.87
C GLY A 31 -2.54 1.82 -5.93
N ALA A 32 -2.72 0.61 -6.46
CA ALA A 32 -3.83 0.30 -7.38
C ALA A 32 -5.20 0.45 -6.69
N ASP A 33 -5.34 -0.05 -5.45
CA ASP A 33 -6.57 0.09 -4.67
C ASP A 33 -6.93 1.58 -4.47
N ILE A 34 -5.94 2.44 -4.19
CA ILE A 34 -6.15 3.89 -4.07
C ILE A 34 -6.63 4.49 -5.41
N GLN A 35 -6.04 4.08 -6.54
CA GLN A 35 -6.46 4.57 -7.86
C GLN A 35 -7.92 4.21 -8.16
N ASP A 36 -8.33 2.97 -7.84
CA ASP A 36 -9.71 2.52 -8.00
C ASP A 36 -10.68 3.31 -7.12
N LEU A 37 -10.32 3.56 -5.86
CA LEU A 37 -11.11 4.39 -4.95
C LEU A 37 -11.23 5.84 -5.43
N VAL A 38 -10.15 6.42 -5.97
CA VAL A 38 -10.16 7.76 -6.56
C VAL A 38 -11.06 7.79 -7.79
N ALA A 39 -11.02 6.76 -8.64
CA ALA A 39 -11.90 6.65 -9.80
C ALA A 39 -13.38 6.56 -9.37
N ARG A 40 -13.69 5.75 -8.35
CA ARG A 40 -15.04 5.67 -7.75
C ARG A 40 -15.50 7.02 -7.22
N MET A 41 -14.65 7.71 -6.46
CA MET A 41 -14.96 9.04 -5.92
C MET A 41 -15.24 10.06 -7.03
N ASN A 42 -14.45 10.04 -8.10
CA ASN A 42 -14.67 10.90 -9.26
C ASN A 42 -15.97 10.57 -10.00
N ASN A 43 -16.34 9.30 -10.10
CA ASN A 43 -17.61 8.89 -10.68
C ASN A 43 -18.79 9.32 -9.82
N LEU A 44 -18.70 9.15 -8.50
CA LEU A 44 -19.70 9.65 -7.55
C LEU A 44 -19.88 11.15 -7.71
N ARG A 45 -18.81 11.96 -7.74
CA ARG A 45 -18.88 13.42 -7.93
C ARG A 45 -19.56 13.86 -9.23
N LYS A 46 -19.56 13.02 -10.26
CA LYS A 46 -20.22 13.31 -11.55
C LYS A 46 -21.71 13.00 -11.53
N GLN A 47 -22.20 12.22 -10.57
CA GLN A 47 -23.63 11.92 -10.45
C GLN A 47 -24.38 13.20 -10.08
N LYS A 48 -25.56 13.37 -10.68
CA LYS A 48 -26.48 14.47 -10.41
C LYS A 48 -27.69 13.92 -9.66
N PRO A 49 -27.73 13.99 -8.32
CA PRO A 49 -28.88 13.53 -7.56
C PRO A 49 -30.10 14.39 -7.89
N HIS A 50 -31.26 13.76 -8.00
CA HIS A 50 -32.54 14.40 -8.28
C HIS A 50 -33.40 14.57 -7.03
N THR A 51 -33.04 13.86 -5.95
CA THR A 51 -33.72 13.95 -4.65
C THR A 51 -32.75 14.31 -3.52
N GLN A 52 -33.29 14.87 -2.44
CA GLN A 52 -32.50 15.14 -1.23
C GLN A 52 -31.91 13.86 -0.63
N LYS A 53 -32.64 12.75 -0.74
CA LYS A 53 -32.19 11.43 -0.28
C LYS A 53 -30.97 10.97 -1.07
N GLU A 54 -31.04 10.99 -2.40
CA GLU A 54 -29.91 10.65 -3.28
C GLU A 54 -28.69 11.53 -3.03
N PHE A 55 -28.88 12.84 -2.84
CA PHE A 55 -27.77 13.74 -2.51
C PHE A 55 -27.11 13.35 -1.18
N THR A 56 -27.90 13.03 -0.16
CA THR A 56 -27.37 12.63 1.15
C THR A 56 -26.62 11.29 1.07
N GLU A 57 -27.15 10.32 0.32
CA GLU A 57 -26.49 9.03 0.08
C GLU A 57 -25.16 9.21 -0.67
N GLN A 58 -25.14 10.03 -1.72
CA GLN A 58 -23.93 10.37 -2.46
C GLN A 58 -22.86 11.01 -1.56
N GLN A 59 -23.23 11.96 -0.68
CA GLN A 59 -22.30 12.58 0.26
C GLN A 59 -21.73 11.58 1.27
N ASN A 60 -22.57 10.68 1.79
CA ASN A 60 -22.13 9.63 2.70
C ASN A 60 -21.15 8.66 2.03
N GLU A 61 -21.41 8.28 0.78
CA GLU A 61 -20.53 7.39 0.02
C GLU A 61 -19.19 8.06 -0.34
N LEU A 62 -19.20 9.36 -0.68
CA LEU A 62 -18.00 10.14 -0.89
C LEU A 62 -17.14 10.18 0.39
N ALA A 63 -17.74 10.52 1.54
CA ALA A 63 -17.04 10.56 2.82
C ALA A 63 -16.49 9.18 3.22
N PHE A 64 -17.23 8.11 2.94
CA PHE A 64 -16.76 6.75 3.18
C PHE A 64 -15.57 6.39 2.30
N THR A 65 -15.65 6.67 0.99
CA THR A 65 -14.57 6.40 0.03
C THR A 65 -13.30 7.20 0.39
N GLU A 66 -13.44 8.45 0.79
CA GLU A 66 -12.31 9.29 1.24
C GLU A 66 -11.62 8.71 2.49
N ARG A 67 -12.37 8.19 3.46
CA ARG A 67 -11.78 7.49 4.62
C ARG A 67 -11.00 6.23 4.19
N GLN A 68 -11.52 5.47 3.23
CA GLN A 68 -10.82 4.30 2.71
C GLN A 68 -9.50 4.68 2.04
N ILE A 69 -9.49 5.73 1.21
CA ILE A 69 -8.27 6.25 0.58
C ILE A 69 -7.24 6.62 1.65
N ASN A 70 -7.66 7.38 2.67
CA ASN A 70 -6.78 7.81 3.75
C ASN A 70 -6.18 6.64 4.53
N GLU A 71 -6.97 5.61 4.82
CA GLU A 71 -6.50 4.43 5.53
C GLU A 71 -5.54 3.59 4.69
N THR A 72 -5.85 3.38 3.41
CA THR A 72 -4.94 2.67 2.49
C THR A 72 -3.62 3.44 2.33
N GLN A 73 -3.67 4.78 2.22
CA GLN A 73 -2.47 5.61 2.15
C GLN A 73 -1.60 5.49 3.41
N ARG A 74 -2.22 5.46 4.61
CA ARG A 74 -1.48 5.22 5.86
C ARG A 74 -0.80 3.85 5.85
N ARG A 75 -1.51 2.82 5.39
CA ARG A 75 -0.93 1.48 5.24
C ARG A 75 0.24 1.46 4.27
N VAL A 76 0.14 2.15 3.12
CA VAL A 76 1.23 2.31 2.17
C VAL A 76 2.45 2.95 2.84
N ASN A 77 2.28 4.05 3.58
CA ASN A 77 3.38 4.72 4.27
C ASN A 77 4.09 3.78 5.26
N VAL A 78 3.33 2.98 6.02
CA VAL A 78 3.92 1.99 6.95
C VAL A 78 4.70 0.91 6.19
N LEU A 79 4.16 0.41 5.07
CA LEU A 79 4.84 -0.59 4.25
C LEU A 79 6.12 -0.04 3.61
N GLN A 80 6.09 1.20 3.10
CA GLN A 80 7.25 1.88 2.53
C GLN A 80 8.36 2.08 3.57
N LEU A 81 8.01 2.47 4.80
CA LEU A 81 8.98 2.57 5.91
C LEU A 81 9.62 1.21 6.19
N LYS A 82 8.82 0.14 6.29
CA LYS A 82 9.33 -1.23 6.50
C LYS A 82 10.25 -1.68 5.36
N ALA A 83 9.85 -1.44 4.11
CA ALA A 83 10.65 -1.75 2.94
C ALA A 83 11.97 -0.96 2.95
N GLY A 84 11.93 0.33 3.32
CA GLY A 84 13.12 1.17 3.45
C GLY A 84 14.10 0.69 4.51
N TYR A 85 13.62 0.31 5.70
CA TYR A 85 14.48 -0.27 6.75
C TYR A 85 15.14 -1.57 6.29
N LEU A 86 14.37 -2.43 5.60
CA LEU A 86 14.88 -3.70 5.10
C LEU A 86 15.90 -3.50 3.97
N ALA A 87 15.64 -2.58 3.04
CA ALA A 87 16.56 -2.25 1.96
C ALA A 87 17.89 -1.69 2.49
N ARG A 88 17.86 -0.87 3.55
CA ARG A 88 19.08 -0.39 4.23
C ARG A 88 19.85 -1.51 4.92
N ALA A 89 19.16 -2.42 5.59
CA ALA A 89 19.78 -3.59 6.22
C ALA A 89 20.46 -4.50 5.19
N LEU A 90 19.91 -4.56 3.97
CA LEU A 90 20.48 -5.28 2.83
C LEU A 90 21.56 -4.50 2.07
N GLY A 91 21.84 -3.24 2.45
CA GLY A 91 22.80 -2.38 1.74
C GLY A 91 22.35 -1.90 0.36
N ILE A 92 21.05 -2.05 0.02
CA ILE A 92 20.48 -1.68 -1.29
C ILE A 92 20.29 -0.17 -1.40
N THR A 93 20.01 0.52 -0.28
CA THR A 93 19.83 1.97 -0.23
C THR A 93 20.66 2.59 0.89
N THR A 94 21.19 3.80 0.66
CA THR A 94 21.95 4.59 1.64
C THR A 94 21.06 5.60 2.36
#